data_AF-A0ABD1QIX5-F1
#
_entry.id   AF-A0ABD1QIX5-F1
#
_cell.length_a   1.000
_cell.length_b   1.000
_cell.length_c   1.000
_cell.angle_alpha   90.00
_cell.angle_beta   90.00
_cell.angle_gamma   90.00
#
_symmetry.space_group_name_H-M   'P 1'
#
loop_
_entity.id
_entity.type
_entity.pdbx_description
1 polymer ?
#
loop_
_entity_poly.entity_id
_entity_poly.type
_entity_poly.pdbx_seq_one_letter_code
_entity_poly.pdbx_strand_id
1 'polypeptide(L)'
;MKKSTNKNMSFILVLTSLLSILKICTAIDTINTTQFLRDGDTMVSSGGVFELGFFSPGNSKNRYVGIWYKQIPGNTVVWVANKEIPLTSMLISKNGCQQDPRASSAYVDSF
;
A
#
# COMPACT_ATOMS: atom_id res chain seq x y z
N MET A 1 -38.90 -0.99 -40.39
CA MET A 1 -38.07 -2.18 -40.07
C MET A 1 -38.00 -2.31 -38.55
N LYS A 2 -38.62 -3.36 -37.97
CA LYS A 2 -38.71 -3.52 -36.51
C LYS A 2 -37.50 -4.33 -36.04
N LYS A 3 -36.56 -3.69 -35.34
CA LYS A 3 -35.31 -4.32 -34.89
C LYS A 3 -35.63 -5.26 -33.73
N SER A 4 -35.93 -6.52 -34.05
CA SER A 4 -36.18 -7.57 -33.06
C SER A 4 -34.89 -7.85 -32.30
N THR A 5 -34.79 -7.35 -31.07
CA THR A 5 -33.65 -7.62 -30.19
C THR A 5 -33.94 -8.90 -29.41
N ASN A 6 -33.11 -9.92 -29.59
CA ASN A 6 -33.27 -11.21 -28.93
C ASN A 6 -33.02 -11.05 -27.42
N LYS A 7 -33.96 -11.48 -26.57
CA LYS A 7 -33.86 -11.40 -25.11
C LYS A 7 -32.58 -12.05 -24.57
N ASN A 8 -32.09 -13.08 -25.25
CA ASN A 8 -30.85 -13.79 -24.90
C ASN A 8 -29.62 -12.89 -25.08
N MET A 9 -29.62 -12.00 -26.08
CA MET A 9 -28.53 -11.05 -26.33
C MET A 9 -28.48 -9.96 -25.27
N SER A 10 -29.65 -9.50 -24.80
CA SER A 10 -29.72 -8.57 -23.66
C SER A 10 -29.21 -9.22 -22.37
N PHE A 11 -29.60 -10.48 -22.11
CA PHE A 11 -29.15 -11.22 -20.94
C PHE A 11 -27.63 -11.42 -20.92
N ILE A 12 -27.03 -11.75 -22.06
CA ILE A 12 -25.57 -11.88 -22.20
C ILE A 12 -24.87 -10.55 -21.88
N LEU A 13 -25.40 -9.41 -22.35
CA LEU A 13 -24.83 -8.09 -22.07
C LEU A 13 -24.90 -7.71 -20.58
N VAL A 14 -26.01 -8.05 -19.92
CA VAL A 14 -26.15 -7.85 -18.46
C VAL A 14 -25.16 -8.73 -17.70
N LEU A 15 -25.00 -10.00 -18.10
CA LEU A 15 -24.09 -10.93 -17.45
C LEU A 15 -22.62 -10.50 -17.59
N THR A 16 -22.19 -10.05 -18.77
CA THR A 16 -20.81 -9.58 -18.99
C THR A 16 -20.51 -8.27 -18.26
N SER A 17 -21.50 -7.38 -18.16
CA SER A 17 -21.39 -6.16 -17.35
C SER A 17 -21.23 -6.48 -15.87
N LEU A 18 -22.02 -7.43 -15.34
CA LEU A 18 -21.93 -7.88 -13.95
C LEU A 18 -20.58 -8.54 -13.64
N LEU A 19 -20.09 -9.40 -14.55
CA LEU A 19 -18.76 -10.02 -14.45
C LEU A 19 -17.61 -9.01 -14.52
N SER A 20 -17.81 -7.87 -15.19
CA SER A 20 -16.81 -6.79 -15.26
C SER A 20 -16.74 -5.97 -13.98
N ILE A 21 -17.87 -5.78 -13.28
CA ILE A 21 -17.92 -5.16 -11.94
C ILE A 21 -17.29 -6.10 -10.89
N LEU A 22 -17.39 -7.41 -11.10
CA LEU A 22 -16.72 -8.45 -10.31
C LEU A 22 -15.21 -8.55 -10.58
N LYS A 23 -14.61 -7.70 -11.44
CA LYS A 23 -13.15 -7.58 -11.51
C LYS A 23 -12.66 -6.89 -10.23
N ILE A 24 -12.36 -7.75 -9.28
CA ILE A 24 -11.90 -7.52 -7.92
C ILE A 24 -10.80 -6.46 -7.89
N CYS A 25 -11.06 -5.41 -7.11
CA CYS A 25 -10.02 -4.57 -6.54
C CYS A 25 -9.23 -5.45 -5.56
N THR A 26 -8.10 -6.01 -6.00
CA THR A 26 -7.18 -6.71 -5.12
C THR A 26 -6.40 -5.65 -4.33
N ALA A 27 -6.99 -5.16 -3.24
CA ALA A 27 -6.23 -4.43 -2.25
C ALA A 27 -5.29 -5.45 -1.59
N ILE A 28 -3.98 -5.25 -1.74
CA ILE A 28 -2.98 -6.02 -0.98
C ILE A 28 -3.04 -5.45 0.44
N ASP A 29 -3.73 -6.14 1.33
CA ASP A 29 -3.87 -5.80 2.75
C ASP A 29 -2.82 -6.50 3.62
N THR A 30 -2.05 -7.44 3.04
CA THR A 30 -1.09 -8.28 3.74
C THR A 30 0.27 -8.20 3.06
N ILE A 31 1.27 -7.64 3.75
CA ILE A 31 2.67 -7.71 3.33
C ILE A 31 3.20 -9.09 3.72
N ASN A 32 3.51 -9.92 2.72
CA ASN A 32 4.35 -11.10 2.91
C ASN A 32 5.84 -10.67 2.81
N THR A 33 6.76 -11.40 3.44
CA THR A 33 8.22 -11.12 3.43
C THR A 33 8.84 -11.15 2.03
N THR A 34 8.08 -11.55 1.01
CA THR A 34 8.46 -11.59 -0.40
C THR A 34 8.12 -10.32 -1.17
N GLN A 35 7.34 -9.41 -0.57
CA GLN A 35 6.92 -8.15 -1.18
C GLN A 35 7.69 -6.99 -0.56
N PHE A 36 8.36 -6.21 -1.41
CA PHE A 36 9.11 -5.03 -0.99
C PHE A 36 8.35 -3.77 -1.37
N LEU A 37 8.23 -2.84 -0.42
CA LEU A 37 7.76 -1.49 -0.69
C LEU A 37 8.95 -0.64 -1.13
N ARG A 38 8.90 -0.10 -2.35
CA ARG A 38 9.96 0.81 -2.82
C ARG A 38 9.66 2.23 -2.37
N ASP A 39 10.69 3.06 -2.32
CA ASP A 39 10.48 4.47 -2.05
C ASP A 39 9.64 5.11 -3.17
N GLY A 40 8.57 5.80 -2.79
CA GLY A 40 7.54 6.33 -3.70
C GLY A 40 6.30 5.44 -3.85
N ASP A 41 6.41 4.14 -3.55
CA ASP A 41 5.25 3.25 -3.50
C ASP A 41 4.50 3.41 -2.15
N THR A 42 3.19 3.18 -2.17
CA THR A 42 2.34 3.18 -0.98
C THR A 42 1.37 2.01 -0.98
N MET A 43 0.89 1.66 0.22
CA MET A 43 -0.20 0.69 0.42
C MET A 43 -1.35 1.35 1.15
N VAL A 44 -2.56 1.07 0.69
CA VAL A 44 -3.78 1.65 1.24
C VAL A 44 -4.55 0.55 1.95
N SER A 45 -4.92 0.80 3.21
CA SER A 45 -5.80 -0.09 3.98
C SER A 45 -7.11 -0.37 3.22
N SER A 46 -7.73 -1.52 3.46
CA SER A 46 -8.99 -1.92 2.81
C SER A 46 -10.11 -0.86 2.93
N GLY A 47 -10.17 -0.16 4.07
CA GLY A 47 -11.12 0.92 4.32
C GLY A 47 -10.74 2.28 3.71
N GLY A 48 -9.56 2.41 3.09
CA GLY A 48 -9.10 3.68 2.51
C GLY A 48 -8.86 4.80 3.53
N VAL A 49 -8.78 4.45 4.82
CA VAL A 49 -8.58 5.41 5.92
C VAL A 49 -7.10 5.66 6.14
N PHE A 50 -6.31 4.59 6.15
CA PHE A 50 -4.87 4.62 6.38
C PHE A 50 -4.09 4.31 5.12
N GLU A 51 -2.93 4.91 5.02
CA GLU A 51 -1.94 4.67 3.98
C GLU A 51 -0.55 4.51 4.61
N LEU A 52 0.19 3.51 4.14
CA LEU A 52 1.54 3.15 4.57
C LEU A 52 2.51 3.48 3.45
N GLY A 53 3.62 4.12 3.78
CA GLY A 53 4.70 4.34 2.82
C GLY A 53 5.87 5.12 3.39
N PHE A 54 6.74 5.56 2.48
CA PHE A 54 7.90 6.36 2.81
C PHE A 54 7.57 7.86 2.78
N PHE A 55 8.08 8.61 3.76
CA PHE A 55 7.93 10.07 3.81
C PHE A 55 9.17 10.77 4.37
N SER A 56 9.26 12.08 4.13
CA SER A 56 10.28 12.97 4.66
C SER A 56 9.61 14.14 5.37
N PRO A 57 9.84 14.34 6.68
CA PRO A 57 9.21 15.43 7.42
C PRO A 57 9.86 16.78 7.06
N GLY A 58 9.03 17.75 6.66
CA GLY A 58 9.46 19.09 6.28
C GLY A 58 10.50 19.07 5.17
N ASN A 59 11.60 19.81 5.36
CA ASN A 59 12.72 19.88 4.42
C ASN A 59 13.88 18.92 4.78
N SER A 60 13.61 17.90 5.63
CA SER A 60 14.64 16.95 6.05
C SER A 60 15.00 15.99 4.92
N LYS A 61 16.30 15.62 4.85
CA LYS A 61 16.79 14.54 3.98
C LYS A 61 16.56 13.14 4.57
N ASN A 62 16.04 13.06 5.79
CA ASN A 62 15.73 11.79 6.43
C ASN A 62 14.46 11.18 5.83
N ARG A 63 14.50 9.87 5.63
CA ARG A 63 13.38 9.08 5.13
C ARG A 63 12.90 8.10 6.18
N TYR A 64 11.58 8.06 6.35
CA TYR A 64 10.89 7.25 7.35
C TYR A 64 9.81 6.40 6.69
N VAL A 65 9.52 5.25 7.28
CA VAL A 65 8.33 4.45 7.00
C VAL A 65 7.29 4.79 8.05
N GLY A 66 6.08 5.13 7.61
CA GLY A 66 5.01 5.47 8.52
C GLY A 66 3.62 5.21 7.95
N ILE A 67 2.64 5.29 8.84
CA ILE A 67 1.22 5.20 8.53
C ILE A 67 0.60 6.58 8.78
N TRP A 68 -0.21 7.07 7.84
CA TRP A 68 -0.92 8.33 7.96
C TRP A 68 -2.38 8.19 7.51
N TYR A 69 -3.19 9.20 7.86
CA TYR A 69 -4.55 9.32 7.33
C TYR A 69 -4.52 9.72 5.86
N LYS A 70 -5.07 8.88 4.99
CA LYS A 70 -5.10 9.12 3.54
C LYS A 70 -5.98 10.31 3.16
N GLN A 71 -7.09 10.48 3.88
CA GLN A 71 -8.12 11.48 3.55
C GLN A 71 -7.84 12.87 4.15
N ILE A 72 -6.80 13.00 4.98
CA ILE A 72 -6.45 14.27 5.64
C ILE A 72 -5.24 14.87 4.93
N PRO A 73 -5.37 16.06 4.31
CA PRO A 73 -4.25 16.76 3.70
C PRO A 73 -3.14 17.03 4.71
N GLY A 74 -1.88 16.94 4.27
CA GLY A 74 -0.73 17.14 5.15
C GLY A 74 -0.23 15.88 5.85
N ASN A 75 -0.71 14.69 5.43
CA ASN A 75 -0.23 13.37 5.82
C ASN A 75 -0.02 13.25 7.33
N THR A 76 -1.08 13.45 8.11
CA THR A 76 -1.01 13.33 9.58
C THR A 76 -0.55 11.92 9.95
N VAL A 77 0.71 11.81 10.38
CA VAL A 77 1.38 10.55 10.67
C VAL A 77 0.92 10.03 12.03
N VAL A 78 0.29 8.86 12.04
CA VAL A 78 -0.19 8.21 13.27
C VAL A 78 0.83 7.24 13.85
N TRP A 79 1.73 6.73 13.00
CA TRP A 79 2.77 5.79 13.41
C TRP A 79 4.02 5.89 12.51
N VAL A 80 5.20 5.65 13.07
CA VAL A 80 6.49 5.64 12.36
C VAL A 80 7.30 4.44 12.83
N ALA A 81 7.79 3.63 11.90
CA ALA A 81 8.54 2.41 12.18
C ALA A 81 9.96 2.71 12.68
N ASN A 82 10.70 3.52 11.92
CA ASN A 82 12.13 3.75 12.09
C ASN A 82 12.41 5.12 12.73
N LYS A 83 11.76 5.41 13.88
CA LYS A 83 11.91 6.70 14.58
C LYS A 83 13.34 6.98 15.04
N GLU A 84 14.07 5.95 15.47
CA GLU A 84 15.41 6.09 16.05
C GLU A 84 16.51 6.16 14.98
N ILE A 85 16.33 5.41 13.89
CA ILE A 85 17.33 5.25 12.82
C ILE A 85 16.68 5.58 11.46
N PRO A 86 16.59 6.88 11.11
CA PRO A 86 16.12 7.28 9.79
C PRO A 86 17.04 6.80 8.68
N LEU A 87 16.47 6.57 7.50
CA LEU A 87 17.25 6.35 6.29
C LEU A 87 17.78 7.71 5.81
N THR A 88 19.09 7.88 5.82
CA THR A 88 19.77 9.07 5.28
C THR A 88 20.54 8.69 4.02
N SER A 89 20.60 9.57 3.02
CA SER A 89 21.36 9.34 1.78
C SER A 89 22.83 8.93 2.00
N MET A 90 23.39 9.26 3.17
CA MET A 90 24.75 8.91 3.59
C MET A 90 24.92 7.46 4.10
N LEU A 91 23.84 6.80 4.55
CA LEU A 91 23.92 5.43 5.11
C LEU A 91 23.81 4.36 4.02
N ILE A 92 23.15 4.66 2.90
CA ILE A 92 22.98 3.72 1.77
C ILE A 92 24.30 3.51 1.02
N SER A 93 25.25 4.46 1.08
CA SER A 93 26.56 4.33 0.42
C SER A 93 27.62 3.57 1.23
N LYS A 94 27.42 3.35 2.54
CA LYS A 94 28.47 2.76 3.39
C LYS A 94 28.27 1.28 3.70
N ASN A 95 27.04 0.78 3.72
CA ASN A 95 26.77 -0.62 4.01
C ASN A 95 25.77 -1.15 2.98
N GLY A 96 26.26 -1.88 1.97
CA GLY A 96 25.42 -2.84 1.27
C GLY A 96 24.80 -3.79 2.30
N CYS A 97 23.52 -4.14 2.11
CA CYS A 97 22.66 -4.95 2.99
C CYS A 97 23.39 -5.72 4.10
N GLN A 98 23.69 -5.06 5.22
CA GLN A 98 24.13 -5.74 6.43
C GLN A 98 22.86 -6.06 7.21
N GLN A 99 22.45 -7.33 7.20
CA GLN A 99 21.32 -7.81 8.01
C GLN A 99 21.62 -7.52 9.49
N ASP A 100 20.72 -6.77 10.14
CA ASP A 100 20.76 -6.51 11.56
C ASP A 100 20.45 -7.81 12.34
N PRO A 101 21.38 -8.32 13.17
CA PRO A 101 21.15 -9.53 13.95
C PRO A 101 20.10 -9.37 15.07
N ARG A 102 19.55 -8.17 15.33
CA ARG A 102 18.51 -7.95 16.35
C ARG A 102 17.07 -7.99 15.82
N ALA A 103 16.86 -8.16 14.53
CA ALA A 103 15.51 -8.18 13.94
C ALA A 103 14.68 -9.46 14.23
N SER A 104 15.19 -10.42 15.02
CA SER A 104 14.50 -11.69 15.28
C SER A 104 13.48 -11.69 16.42
N SER A 105 13.20 -10.56 17.06
CA SER A 105 12.24 -10.51 18.17
C SER A 105 11.27 -9.35 18.06
N ALA A 106 10.34 -9.48 17.12
CA ALA A 106 9.04 -8.83 17.23
C ALA A 106 7.98 -9.91 17.03
N TYR A 107 7.56 -10.51 18.13
CA TYR A 107 6.35 -11.33 18.20
C TYR A 107 5.19 -10.41 17.84
N VAL A 108 4.62 -10.62 16.66
CA VAL A 108 3.45 -9.86 16.19
C VAL A 108 2.26 -10.44 16.93
N ASP A 109 1.76 -9.73 17.93
CA ASP A 109 0.42 -10.00 18.45
C ASP A 109 -0.57 -9.80 17.31
N SER A 110 -1.28 -10.87 16.99
CA SER A 110 -2.33 -10.97 15.99
C SER A 110 -3.40 -9.92 16.20
N PHE A 111 -3.90 -9.35 15.09
CA PHE A 111 -5.24 -8.74 15.06
C PHE A 111 -6.32 -9.82 15.24
#